data_AF-A0A522C707-F1
#
_entry.id   AF-A0A522C707-F1
#
_cell.length_a   1.000
_cell.length_b   1.000
_cell.length_c   1.000
_cell.angle_alpha   90.00
_cell.angle_beta   90.00
_cell.angle_gamma   90.00
#
_symmetry.space_group_name_H-M   'P 1'
#
loop_
_entity.id
_entity.type
_entity.pdbx_description
1 polymer ?
#
loop_
_entity_poly.entity_id
_entity_poly.type
_entity_poly.pdbx_seq_one_letter_code
_entity_poly.pdbx_strand_id
1 'polypeptide(L)'
;MQILLYLHISGGNEMRSLGKRVELLKVIAHPVRIKILEELMKGVKCVSDFEEFLEISQPNVSQHLTLLRRHGVIDFYVDGRLK
;
A
#
# COMPACT_ATOMS: atom_id res chain seq x y z
N MET A 1 5.46 -1.62 15.94
CA MET A 1 4.13 -2.24 15.68
C MET A 1 4.15 -2.72 14.24
N GLN A 2 4.37 -4.02 14.04
CA GLN A 2 4.47 -4.58 12.70
C GLN A 2 3.07 -4.78 12.14
N ILE A 3 2.78 -4.01 11.10
CA ILE A 3 1.54 -4.11 10.33
C ILE A 3 1.86 -4.94 9.11
N LEU A 4 1.09 -5.99 8.91
CA LEU A 4 1.26 -6.90 7.80
C LEU A 4 0.31 -6.51 6.66
N LEU A 5 0.84 -6.32 5.46
CA LEU A 5 0.15 -5.66 4.34
C LEU A 5 -0.06 -6.61 3.16
N TYR A 6 -1.17 -6.43 2.45
CA TYR A 6 -1.46 -7.15 1.22
C TYR A 6 -2.17 -6.28 0.17
N LEU A 7 -2.01 -6.62 -1.10
CA LEU A 7 -2.66 -5.93 -2.20
C LEU A 7 -4.15 -6.30 -2.24
N HIS A 8 -5.02 -5.30 -2.19
CA HIS A 8 -6.46 -5.48 -2.38
C HIS A 8 -6.94 -4.53 -3.47
N ILE A 9 -7.41 -5.07 -4.60
CA ILE A 9 -8.08 -4.27 -5.63
C ILE A 9 -9.57 -4.60 -5.51
N SER A 10 -10.32 -3.79 -4.76
CA SER A 10 -11.78 -3.94 -4.70
C SER A 10 -12.37 -3.65 -6.10
N GLY A 11 -12.65 -4.69 -6.86
CA GLY A 11 -13.49 -4.65 -8.06
C GLY A 11 -14.97 -4.54 -7.69
N GLY A 12 -15.35 -3.55 -6.89
CA GLY A 12 -16.74 -3.28 -6.52
C GLY A 12 -17.36 -2.18 -7.36
N ASN A 13 -18.69 -2.13 -7.44
CA ASN A 13 -19.57 -1.26 -8.24
C ASN A 13 -19.29 0.27 -8.18
N GLU A 14 -18.32 0.70 -7.38
CA GLU A 14 -17.81 2.05 -7.10
C GLU A 14 -16.96 2.67 -8.24
N MET A 15 -16.37 1.83 -9.10
CA MET A 15 -15.43 2.24 -10.18
C MET A 15 -16.13 2.76 -11.46
N ARG A 16 -17.34 3.31 -11.34
CA ARG A 16 -18.14 3.76 -12.50
C ARG A 16 -17.80 5.17 -12.98
N SER A 17 -17.28 6.05 -12.12
CA SER A 17 -16.93 7.42 -12.53
C SER A 17 -15.48 7.54 -13.02
N LEU A 18 -15.29 8.22 -14.14
CA LEU A 18 -13.95 8.50 -14.69
C LEU A 18 -13.08 9.29 -13.71
N GLY A 19 -13.68 10.22 -12.96
CA GLY A 19 -12.98 11.02 -11.95
C GLY A 19 -12.35 10.16 -10.85
N LYS A 20 -13.10 9.22 -10.28
CA LYS A 20 -12.58 8.29 -9.26
C LYS A 20 -11.44 7.42 -9.81
N ARG A 21 -11.56 6.95 -11.06
CA ARG A 21 -10.50 6.20 -11.75
C ARG A 21 -9.23 7.02 -11.91
N VAL A 22 -9.35 8.27 -12.37
CA VAL A 22 -8.21 9.17 -12.55
C VAL A 22 -7.54 9.49 -11.22
N GLU A 23 -8.32 9.72 -10.16
CA GLU A 23 -7.79 9.94 -8.81
C GLU A 23 -7.00 8.73 -8.30
N LEU A 24 -7.55 7.52 -8.46
CA LEU A 24 -6.84 6.30 -8.11
C LEU A 24 -5.52 6.16 -8.87
N LEU A 25 -5.52 6.42 -10.19
CA LEU A 25 -4.29 6.37 -10.99
C LEU A 25 -3.26 7.40 -10.52
N LYS A 26 -3.68 8.62 -10.17
CA LYS A 26 -2.79 9.64 -9.57
C LYS A 26 -2.21 9.18 -8.23
N VAL A 27 -2.99 8.43 -7.46
CA VAL A 27 -2.56 7.83 -6.19
C VAL A 27 -1.64 6.63 -6.40
N ILE A 28 -1.69 5.92 -7.51
CA ILE A 28 -0.77 4.81 -7.77
C ILE A 28 0.52 5.31 -8.42
N ALA A 29 0.44 6.33 -9.29
CA ALA A 29 1.54 6.85 -10.11
C ALA A 29 2.60 7.64 -9.30
N HIS A 30 3.25 7.00 -8.34
CA HIS A 30 4.48 7.49 -7.69
C HIS A 30 5.48 6.34 -7.61
N PRO A 31 6.77 6.56 -7.88
CA PRO A 31 7.78 5.50 -7.94
C PRO A 31 7.79 4.60 -6.70
N VAL A 32 7.77 5.21 -5.51
CA VAL A 32 7.76 4.48 -4.24
C VAL A 32 6.49 3.63 -4.08
N ARG A 33 5.32 4.16 -4.48
CA ARG A 33 4.05 3.43 -4.35
C ARG A 33 4.01 2.25 -5.32
N ILE A 34 4.52 2.42 -6.54
CA ILE A 34 4.65 1.31 -7.50
C ILE A 34 5.53 0.21 -6.91
N LYS A 35 6.73 0.54 -6.40
CA LYS A 35 7.62 -0.46 -5.76
C LYS A 35 6.96 -1.16 -4.57
N ILE A 36 6.22 -0.42 -3.73
CA ILE A 36 5.43 -1.02 -2.63
C ILE A 36 4.45 -2.06 -3.19
N LEU A 37 3.70 -1.72 -4.24
CA LEU A 37 2.71 -2.63 -4.84
C LEU A 37 3.39 -3.84 -5.48
N GLU A 38 4.52 -3.66 -6.17
CA GLU A 38 5.31 -4.76 -6.74
C GLU A 38 5.79 -5.74 -5.67
N GLU A 39 6.24 -5.24 -4.52
CA GLU A 39 6.63 -6.08 -3.39
C GLU A 39 5.44 -6.79 -2.74
N LEU A 40 4.28 -6.12 -2.63
CA LEU A 40 3.06 -6.73 -2.10
C LEU A 40 2.47 -7.79 -3.04
N MET A 41 2.73 -7.71 -4.35
CA MET A 41 2.37 -8.75 -5.30
C MET A 41 3.17 -10.05 -5.10
N LYS A 42 4.38 -9.97 -4.53
CA LYS A 42 5.22 -11.13 -4.19
C LYS A 42 4.78 -11.83 -2.92
N GLY A 43 3.95 -11.16 -2.13
CA GLY A 43 3.46 -11.68 -0.88
C GLY A 43 3.32 -10.57 0.16
N VAL A 44 2.90 -11.03 1.32
CA VAL A 44 2.55 -10.18 2.43
C VAL A 44 3.82 -9.62 3.09
N LYS A 45 3.84 -8.32 3.44
CA LYS A 45 5.05 -7.61 3.93
C LYS A 45 4.80 -6.86 5.25
N CYS A 46 5.81 -6.76 6.09
CA CYS A 46 5.87 -5.84 7.22
C CYS A 46 6.31 -4.44 6.77
N VAL A 47 5.97 -3.42 7.56
CA VAL A 47 6.41 -2.03 7.31
C VAL A 47 7.94 -1.91 7.28
N SER A 48 8.64 -2.66 8.14
CA SER A 48 10.11 -2.69 8.21
C SER A 48 10.75 -3.21 6.93
N ASP A 49 10.12 -4.15 6.24
CA ASP A 49 10.66 -4.73 5.01
C ASP A 49 10.83 -3.66 3.93
N PHE A 50 9.90 -2.69 3.88
CA PHE A 50 9.96 -1.59 2.91
C PHE A 50 11.06 -0.59 3.19
N GLU A 51 11.48 -0.39 4.44
CA GLU A 51 12.60 0.50 4.74
C GLU A 51 13.90 -0.05 4.12
N GLU A 52 14.09 -1.37 4.21
CA GLU A 52 15.25 -2.07 3.64
C GLU A 52 15.23 -2.05 2.11
N PHE A 53 14.07 -2.32 1.48
CA PHE A 53 13.99 -2.40 0.02
C PHE A 53 13.96 -1.04 -0.70
N LEU A 54 13.40 -0.01 -0.06
CA LEU A 54 13.13 1.27 -0.71
C LEU A 54 14.14 2.35 -0.34
N GLU A 55 15.04 2.08 0.62
CA GLU A 55 16.04 3.03 1.14
C GLU A 55 15.43 4.37 1.58
N ILE A 56 14.21 4.33 2.14
CA ILE A 56 13.50 5.48 2.68
C ILE A 56 13.10 5.23 4.13
N SER A 57 12.96 6.32 4.89
CA SER A 57 12.65 6.24 6.31
C SER A 57 11.26 5.68 6.61
N GLN A 58 11.11 5.04 7.77
CA GLN A 58 9.86 4.53 8.32
C GLN A 58 8.68 5.50 8.22
N PRO A 59 8.86 6.81 8.55
CA PRO A 59 7.77 7.78 8.43
C PRO A 59 7.34 7.98 6.97
N ASN A 60 8.28 7.99 6.02
CA ASN A 60 7.96 8.14 4.60
C ASN A 60 7.25 6.90 4.05
N VAL A 61 7.72 5.70 4.41
CA VAL A 61 7.03 4.44 4.09
C VAL A 61 5.59 4.48 4.62
N SER A 62 5.41 4.85 5.89
CA SER A 62 4.10 4.93 6.54
C SER A 62 3.15 5.91 5.86
N GLN A 63 3.65 7.05 5.40
CA GLN A 63 2.86 8.02 4.65
C GLN A 63 2.35 7.44 3.33
N HIS A 64 3.21 6.77 2.56
CA HIS A 64 2.81 6.12 1.31
C HIS A 64 1.78 5.02 1.54
N LEU A 65 1.99 4.17 2.54
CA LEU A 65 1.07 3.09 2.92
C LEU A 65 -0.29 3.64 3.36
N THR A 66 -0.30 4.70 4.17
CA THR A 66 -1.54 5.37 4.61
C THR A 66 -2.34 5.88 3.43
N LEU A 67 -1.67 6.48 2.45
CA LEU A 67 -2.33 7.00 1.26
C LEU A 67 -2.91 5.87 0.39
N LEU A 68 -2.13 4.81 0.13
CA LEU A 68 -2.61 3.64 -0.60
C LEU A 68 -3.80 2.97 0.08
N ARG A 69 -3.76 2.85 1.42
CA ARG A 69 -4.86 2.29 2.22
C ARG A 69 -6.11 3.16 2.15
N ARG A 70 -5.98 4.48 2.27
CA ARG A 70 -7.12 5.41 2.18
C ARG A 70 -7.87 5.32 0.85
N HIS A 71 -7.16 4.99 -0.23
CA HIS A 71 -7.75 4.77 -1.55
C HIS A 71 -8.11 3.30 -1.82
N GLY A 72 -8.05 2.43 -0.82
CA GLY A 72 -8.45 1.03 -0.93
C GLY A 72 -7.57 0.18 -1.84
N VAL A 73 -6.31 0.56 -2.04
CA VAL A 73 -5.35 -0.16 -2.90
C VAL A 73 -4.66 -1.30 -2.16
N ILE A 74 -4.47 -1.12 -0.87
CA ILE A 74 -3.84 -2.10 0.01
C ILE A 74 -4.69 -2.24 1.26
N ASP A 75 -4.57 -3.39 1.88
CA ASP A 75 -5.16 -3.65 3.18
C ASP A 75 -4.09 -4.19 4.13
N PHE A 76 -4.44 -4.26 5.41
CA PHE A 76 -3.50 -4.58 6.46
C PHE A 76 -4.15 -5.38 7.58
N TYR A 77 -3.34 -6.16 8.28
CA TYR A 77 -3.72 -6.72 9.55
C TYR A 77 -2.58 -6.59 10.56
N VAL A 78 -2.93 -6.61 11.85
CA VAL A 78 -1.97 -6.57 12.94
C VAL A 78 -1.79 -8.00 13.42
N ASP A 79 -0.60 -8.57 13.21
CA ASP A 79 -0.23 -9.84 13.83
C ASP A 79 0.37 -9.57 15.21
N GLY A 80 -0.35 -9.97 16.26
CA GLY A 80 0.05 -9.78 17.65
C GLY A 80 1.26 -10.63 18.08
N ARG A 81 1.79 -11.51 17.22
CA ARG A 81 2.93 -12.40 17.53
C ARG A 81 4.31 -11.79 17.29
N LEU A 82 4.37 -10.58 16.74
CA LEU A 82 5.63 -9.89 16.47
C LEU A 82 5.81 -8.73 17.48
N LYS A 83 6.23 -9.09 18.69
CA LYS A 83 6.79 -8.16 19.68
C LYS A 83 8.28 -8.45 19.86
#